data_AF-A0AAE1JKU5-F1
#
_entry.id   AF-A0AAE1JKU5-F1
#
_cell.length_a   1.000
_cell.length_b   1.000
_cell.length_c   1.000
_cell.angle_alpha   90.00
_cell.angle_beta   90.00
_cell.angle_gamma   90.00
#
_symmetry.space_group_name_H-M   'P 1'
#
loop_
_entity.id
_entity.type
_entity.pdbx_description
1 polymer ?
#
loop_
_entity_poly.entity_id
_entity_poly.type
_entity_poly.pdbx_seq_one_letter_code
_entity_poly.pdbx_strand_id
1 'polypeptide(L)'
;MAVSSFVPLQKLKEVFRIDGEELLRFQKPQVIRDNKNAWKKDEEFAKEMLAGVNPVKICCLQDWPIKSKVDGTICKISEDDIQKNLEGLSVGQAINNKKLFILDYYDDFIPYLRLINTTAAEDISSKVHPRAYATRTVLLLKNDGTLKPLAIELSLPQEAQFDGTPPQVYLPPEEGAEEWTWMLTKAYVVVNDSSYHQLISHWLQTHAVVEPF
;
A
#
# COMPACT_ATOMS: atom_id res chain seq x y z
N MET A 1 -34.38 -7.50 -12.21
CA MET A 1 -33.95 -8.90 -11.95
C MET A 1 -34.10 -9.14 -10.46
N ALA A 2 -34.86 -10.15 -10.05
CA ALA A 2 -35.13 -10.41 -8.63
C ALA A 2 -33.87 -10.94 -7.92
N VAL A 3 -33.59 -10.46 -6.70
CA VAL A 3 -32.44 -10.88 -5.85
C VAL A 3 -32.43 -12.39 -5.60
N SER A 4 -33.59 -13.06 -5.74
CA SER A 4 -33.71 -14.52 -5.65
C SER A 4 -32.87 -15.29 -6.67
N SER A 5 -32.46 -14.68 -7.79
CA SER A 5 -31.55 -15.31 -8.75
C SER A 5 -30.06 -15.19 -8.38
N PHE A 6 -29.71 -14.33 -7.41
CA PHE A 6 -28.32 -14.08 -7.00
C PHE A 6 -27.89 -14.80 -5.73
N VAL A 7 -28.83 -15.37 -4.96
CA VAL A 7 -28.52 -15.97 -3.65
C VAL A 7 -28.89 -17.47 -3.62
N PRO A 8 -28.15 -18.34 -4.32
CA PRO A 8 -28.01 -19.72 -3.89
C PRO A 8 -26.96 -19.78 -2.76
N LEU A 9 -27.22 -20.59 -1.73
CA LEU A 9 -26.35 -20.89 -0.56
C LEU A 9 -26.66 -20.06 0.70
N GLN A 10 -27.12 -20.75 1.74
CA GLN A 10 -27.47 -20.20 3.08
C GLN A 10 -26.41 -19.25 3.66
N LYS A 11 -25.12 -19.47 3.38
CA LYS A 11 -24.01 -18.64 3.89
C LYS A 11 -24.02 -17.20 3.37
N LEU A 12 -24.55 -16.94 2.17
CA LEU A 12 -24.65 -15.57 1.64
C LEU A 12 -25.70 -14.75 2.40
N LYS A 13 -26.70 -15.37 3.01
CA LYS A 13 -27.69 -14.68 3.87
C LYS A 13 -27.07 -14.18 5.18
N GLU A 14 -25.92 -14.71 5.59
CA GLU A 14 -25.19 -14.23 6.78
C GLU A 14 -24.32 -13.01 6.47
N VAL A 15 -23.88 -12.87 5.22
CA VAL A 15 -23.07 -11.74 4.74
C VAL A 15 -23.92 -10.49 4.51
N PHE A 16 -25.13 -10.66 3.98
CA PHE A 16 -26.05 -9.57 3.66
C PHE A 16 -27.21 -9.53 4.64
N ARG A 17 -27.56 -8.34 5.16
CA ARG A 17 -28.88 -8.16 5.78
C ARG A 17 -29.93 -8.13 4.66
N ILE A 18 -30.89 -9.05 4.72
CA ILE A 18 -31.98 -9.17 3.76
C ILE A 18 -33.26 -8.73 4.49
N ASP A 19 -33.57 -7.43 4.42
CA ASP A 19 -34.71 -6.83 5.13
C ASP A 19 -35.98 -6.87 4.27
N GLY A 20 -36.32 -8.01 3.65
CA GLY A 20 -37.58 -8.23 2.89
C GLY A 20 -37.82 -7.35 1.65
N GLU A 21 -37.16 -6.20 1.55
CA GLU A 21 -37.10 -5.28 0.41
C GLU A 21 -35.78 -5.49 -0.35
N GLU A 22 -35.79 -5.20 -1.64
CA GLU A 22 -34.86 -5.65 -2.69
C GLU A 22 -33.38 -5.21 -2.55
N LEU A 23 -32.93 -4.68 -1.40
CA LEU A 23 -31.57 -4.15 -1.23
C LEU A 23 -30.66 -5.09 -0.43
N LEU A 24 -29.54 -5.50 -1.04
CA LEU A 24 -28.44 -6.15 -0.33
C LEU A 24 -27.65 -5.09 0.46
N ARG A 25 -27.58 -5.24 1.79
CA ARG A 25 -26.86 -4.32 2.66
C ARG A 25 -25.72 -5.02 3.41
N PHE A 26 -24.49 -4.56 3.17
CA PHE A 26 -23.31 -4.99 3.93
C PHE A 26 -23.34 -4.43 5.36
N GLN A 27 -22.74 -5.19 6.29
CA GLN A 27 -22.46 -4.67 7.62
C GLN A 27 -21.43 -3.54 7.55
N LYS A 28 -21.57 -2.55 8.43
CA LYS A 28 -20.64 -1.42 8.49
C LYS A 28 -19.26 -1.93 8.97
N PRO A 29 -18.18 -1.78 8.20
CA PRO A 29 -16.85 -2.21 8.62
C PRO A 29 -16.40 -1.50 9.90
N GLN A 30 -15.62 -2.20 10.74
CA GLN A 30 -15.16 -1.69 12.03
C GLN A 30 -14.35 -0.40 11.90
N VAL A 31 -13.45 -0.32 10.90
CA VAL A 31 -12.59 0.83 10.64
C VAL A 31 -13.34 2.14 10.41
N ILE A 32 -14.57 2.09 9.90
CA ILE A 32 -15.43 3.28 9.70
C ILE A 32 -16.57 3.39 10.70
N ARG A 33 -16.64 2.51 11.70
CA ARG A 33 -17.77 2.43 12.65
C ARG A 33 -17.92 3.74 13.41
N ASP A 34 -16.82 4.25 13.94
CA ASP A 34 -16.82 5.41 14.84
C ASP A 34 -16.49 6.70 14.05
N ASN A 35 -15.57 6.64 13.08
CA ASN A 35 -15.24 7.76 12.19
C ASN A 35 -15.16 7.33 10.73
N LYS A 36 -16.04 7.87 9.88
CA LYS A 36 -16.14 7.52 8.45
C LYS A 36 -14.93 7.93 7.60
N ASN A 37 -14.12 8.88 8.09
CA ASN A 37 -13.02 9.47 7.34
C ASN A 37 -11.64 9.17 7.96
N ALA A 38 -11.57 8.43 9.07
CA ALA A 38 -10.31 8.14 9.76
C ALA A 38 -9.30 7.41 8.85
N TRP A 39 -9.77 6.48 8.01
CA TRP A 39 -8.95 5.73 7.05
C TRP A 39 -8.18 6.61 6.05
N LYS A 40 -8.61 7.86 5.83
CA LYS A 40 -7.91 8.79 4.92
C LYS A 40 -6.68 9.43 5.56
N LYS A 41 -6.60 9.43 6.88
CA LYS A 41 -5.54 10.10 7.63
C LYS A 41 -4.22 9.35 7.55
N ASP A 42 -3.12 10.10 7.60
CA ASP A 42 -1.77 9.52 7.61
C ASP A 42 -1.49 8.70 8.86
N GLU A 43 -2.08 9.08 10.00
CA GLU A 43 -1.96 8.33 11.25
C GLU A 43 -2.58 6.93 11.13
N GLU A 44 -3.75 6.81 10.49
CA GLU A 44 -4.40 5.51 10.32
C GLU A 44 -3.63 4.65 9.30
N PHE A 45 -3.23 5.25 8.18
CA PHE A 45 -2.43 4.61 7.14
C PHE A 45 -1.14 3.99 7.72
N ALA A 46 -0.40 4.74 8.56
CA ALA A 46 0.82 4.21 9.17
C ALA A 46 0.55 3.24 10.32
N LYS A 47 -0.52 3.45 11.11
CA LYS A 47 -0.90 2.55 12.22
C LYS A 47 -1.30 1.16 11.72
N GLU A 48 -2.00 1.07 10.58
CA GLU A 48 -2.40 -0.22 10.00
C GLU A 48 -1.20 -1.11 9.61
N MET A 49 -0.01 -0.52 9.37
CA MET A 49 1.22 -1.29 9.13
C MET A 49 1.72 -2.04 10.38
N LEU A 50 1.25 -1.66 11.59
CA LEU A 50 1.61 -2.30 12.86
C LEU A 50 0.43 -3.02 13.53
N ALA A 51 -0.80 -2.59 13.27
CA ALA A 51 -1.99 -3.07 13.97
C ALA A 51 -3.20 -3.29 13.02
N GLY A 52 -2.97 -3.29 11.71
CA GLY A 52 -3.98 -3.58 10.69
C GLY A 52 -3.97 -5.05 10.29
N VAL A 53 -4.38 -5.31 9.05
CA VAL A 53 -4.51 -6.68 8.52
C VAL A 53 -3.19 -7.32 8.10
N ASN A 54 -2.16 -6.52 7.79
CA ASN A 54 -0.83 -7.02 7.41
C ASN A 54 0.31 -6.45 8.27
N PRO A 55 0.33 -6.69 9.60
CA PRO A 55 1.25 -6.04 10.52
C PRO A 55 2.67 -6.66 10.53
N VAL A 56 3.08 -7.32 9.45
CA VAL A 56 4.29 -8.19 9.41
C VAL A 56 5.32 -7.79 8.36
N LYS A 57 5.04 -6.78 7.52
CA LYS A 57 5.92 -6.40 6.39
C LYS A 57 6.81 -5.18 6.67
N ILE A 58 6.39 -4.27 7.54
CA ILE A 58 7.17 -3.07 7.87
C ILE A 58 8.52 -3.44 8.52
N CYS A 59 9.59 -2.77 8.10
CA CYS A 59 10.95 -3.01 8.58
C CYS A 59 11.56 -1.73 9.16
N CYS A 60 12.45 -1.85 10.15
CA CYS A 60 13.32 -0.73 10.55
C CYS A 60 14.35 -0.46 9.44
N LEU A 61 14.46 0.78 8.99
CA LEU A 61 15.43 1.16 7.97
C LEU A 61 16.85 1.18 8.57
N GLN A 62 17.78 0.43 7.97
CA GLN A 62 19.14 0.25 8.51
C GLN A 62 20.20 1.08 7.77
N ASP A 63 20.00 1.34 6.47
CA ASP A 63 21.03 1.93 5.62
C ASP A 63 20.45 2.99 4.70
N TRP A 64 21.30 3.93 4.29
CA TRP A 64 21.00 4.95 3.30
C TRP A 64 22.15 5.09 2.28
N PRO A 65 21.88 5.29 0.98
CA PRO A 65 20.55 5.34 0.36
C PRO A 65 19.88 3.97 0.31
N ILE A 66 18.55 3.96 0.23
CA ILE A 66 17.74 2.73 0.11
C ILE A 66 18.01 2.10 -1.26
N LYS A 67 18.27 0.78 -1.28
CA LYS A 67 18.59 0.02 -2.50
C LYS A 67 17.75 -1.23 -2.60
N SER A 68 17.37 -1.60 -3.83
CA SER A 68 16.90 -2.96 -4.14
C SER A 68 17.94 -3.98 -3.67
N LYS A 69 17.47 -5.05 -3.06
CA LYS A 69 18.30 -6.20 -2.67
C LYS A 69 18.56 -7.14 -3.86
N VAL A 70 17.79 -6.99 -4.94
CA VAL A 70 17.84 -7.86 -6.11
C VAL A 70 18.72 -7.28 -7.20
N ASP A 71 18.47 -6.04 -7.62
CA ASP A 71 19.17 -5.41 -8.76
C ASP A 71 20.05 -4.20 -8.39
N GLY A 72 20.05 -3.80 -7.12
CA GLY A 72 20.84 -2.67 -6.62
C GLY A 72 20.31 -1.30 -7.02
N THR A 73 19.13 -1.20 -7.65
CA THR A 73 18.50 0.08 -8.01
C THR A 73 18.31 0.95 -6.77
N ILE A 74 18.77 2.18 -6.86
CA ILE A 74 18.71 3.17 -5.78
C ILE A 74 17.33 3.83 -5.79
N CYS A 75 16.66 3.83 -4.63
CA CYS A 75 15.43 4.58 -4.37
C CYS A 75 15.62 6.07 -4.64
N LYS A 76 14.61 6.72 -5.23
CA LYS A 76 14.65 8.14 -5.57
C LYS A 76 14.29 9.08 -4.42
N ILE A 77 13.78 8.57 -3.30
CA ILE A 77 13.61 9.38 -2.10
C ILE A 77 14.99 9.85 -1.64
N SER A 78 15.21 11.15 -1.65
CA SER A 78 16.46 11.79 -1.23
C SER A 78 16.46 12.13 0.26
N GLU A 79 17.62 12.47 0.82
CA GLU A 79 17.69 12.94 2.22
C GLU A 79 16.91 14.25 2.38
N ASP A 80 17.06 15.17 1.41
CA ASP A 80 16.40 16.49 1.41
C ASP A 80 14.87 16.37 1.45
N ASP A 81 14.30 15.38 0.76
CA ASP A 81 12.85 15.12 0.73
C ASP A 81 12.27 14.90 2.14
N ILE A 82 13.02 14.20 3.00
CA ILE A 82 12.53 13.79 4.32
C ILE A 82 13.10 14.63 5.46
N GLN A 83 14.23 15.33 5.25
CA GLN A 83 15.01 16.02 6.27
C GLN A 83 14.17 17.01 7.10
N LYS A 84 13.26 17.77 6.46
CA LYS A 84 12.39 18.75 7.14
C LYS A 84 11.44 18.13 8.15
N ASN A 85 11.15 16.83 8.05
CA ASN A 85 10.15 16.14 8.85
C ASN A 85 10.76 15.18 9.89
N LEU A 86 12.07 15.21 10.14
CA LEU A 86 12.80 14.29 11.05
C LEU A 86 12.92 14.78 12.51
N GLU A 87 12.06 15.69 12.96
CA GLU A 87 12.10 16.23 14.34
C GLU A 87 13.48 16.79 14.75
N GLY A 88 14.20 17.39 13.79
CA GLY A 88 15.52 17.99 14.00
C GLY A 88 16.71 17.03 13.91
N LEU A 89 16.48 15.73 13.62
CA LEU A 89 17.54 14.75 13.39
C LEU A 89 18.01 14.77 11.93
N SER A 90 19.28 14.47 11.68
CA SER A 90 19.72 14.07 10.33
C SER A 90 19.23 12.65 9.99
N VAL A 91 19.22 12.28 8.70
CA VAL A 91 18.88 10.92 8.26
C VAL A 91 19.72 9.87 8.99
N GLY A 92 21.05 10.05 9.03
CA GLY A 92 21.95 9.13 9.74
C GLY A 92 21.67 9.03 11.24
N GLN A 93 21.35 10.14 11.92
CA GLN A 93 20.95 10.11 13.33
C GLN A 93 19.62 9.37 13.53
N ALA A 94 18.64 9.59 12.65
CA ALA A 94 17.34 8.93 12.73
C ALA A 94 17.46 7.41 12.49
N ILE A 95 18.33 6.96 11.58
CA ILE A 95 18.66 5.54 11.38
C ILE A 95 19.34 4.96 12.63
N ASN A 96 20.40 5.59 13.13
CA ASN A 96 21.13 5.12 14.31
C ASN A 96 20.22 5.03 15.55
N ASN A 97 19.27 5.95 15.67
CA ASN A 97 18.27 5.97 16.75
C ASN A 97 17.08 5.03 16.50
N LYS A 98 17.09 4.23 15.42
CA LYS A 98 16.01 3.31 15.02
C LYS A 98 14.65 4.00 14.89
N LYS A 99 14.67 5.24 14.38
CA LYS A 99 13.47 6.05 14.16
C LYS A 99 12.95 6.00 12.73
N LEU A 100 13.74 5.57 11.76
CA LEU A 100 13.27 5.40 10.39
C LEU A 100 12.82 3.97 10.13
N PHE A 101 11.66 3.85 9.50
CA PHE A 101 11.05 2.59 9.08
C PHE A 101 10.71 2.65 7.59
N ILE A 102 10.57 1.48 6.98
CA ILE A 102 10.24 1.33 5.58
C ILE A 102 9.22 0.23 5.36
N LEU A 103 8.22 0.51 4.52
CA LEU A 103 7.38 -0.49 3.88
C LEU A 103 7.82 -0.57 2.41
N ASP A 104 8.60 -1.61 2.08
CA ASP A 104 9.24 -1.77 0.77
C ASP A 104 8.60 -2.94 0.00
N TYR A 105 7.94 -2.60 -1.10
CA TYR A 105 7.35 -3.54 -2.07
C TYR A 105 8.05 -3.53 -3.42
N TYR A 106 9.16 -2.80 -3.55
CA TYR A 106 9.80 -2.64 -4.84
C TYR A 106 10.24 -3.98 -5.42
N ASP A 107 11.03 -4.75 -4.67
CA ASP A 107 11.55 -6.04 -5.12
C ASP A 107 10.45 -7.10 -5.29
N ASP A 108 9.35 -6.95 -4.54
CA ASP A 108 8.21 -7.87 -4.61
C ASP A 108 7.39 -7.68 -5.90
N PHE A 109 7.27 -6.44 -6.40
CA PHE A 109 6.39 -6.11 -7.52
C PHE A 109 7.11 -5.76 -8.82
N ILE A 110 8.29 -5.12 -8.78
CA ILE A 110 8.99 -4.64 -9.98
C ILE A 110 9.11 -5.69 -11.09
N PRO A 111 9.35 -6.99 -10.83
CA PRO A 111 9.49 -7.99 -11.90
C PRO A 111 8.18 -8.28 -12.64
N TYR A 112 7.02 -8.02 -12.00
CA TYR A 112 5.69 -8.37 -12.52
C TYR A 112 4.97 -7.19 -13.17
N LEU A 113 5.41 -5.96 -12.93
CA LEU A 113 4.68 -4.76 -13.37
C LEU A 113 4.54 -4.65 -14.89
N ARG A 114 5.51 -5.16 -15.67
CA ARG A 114 5.37 -5.18 -17.13
C ARG A 114 4.14 -5.99 -17.52
N LEU A 115 4.05 -7.22 -17.03
CA LEU A 115 2.93 -8.12 -17.30
C LEU A 115 1.62 -7.52 -16.81
N ILE A 116 1.57 -7.10 -15.54
CA ILE A 116 0.37 -6.52 -14.92
C ILE A 116 -0.14 -5.34 -15.75
N ASN A 117 0.72 -4.39 -16.12
CA ASN A 117 0.32 -3.17 -16.81
C ASN A 117 0.00 -3.37 -18.30
N THR A 118 0.39 -4.51 -18.91
CA THR A 118 0.05 -4.85 -20.30
C THR A 118 -1.08 -5.87 -20.42
N THR A 119 -1.55 -6.48 -19.32
CA THR A 119 -2.51 -7.60 -19.36
C THR A 119 -3.83 -7.25 -20.09
N ALA A 120 -4.23 -5.98 -20.10
CA ALA A 120 -5.45 -5.53 -20.79
C ALA A 120 -5.26 -5.15 -22.27
N ALA A 121 -4.01 -5.04 -22.75
CA ALA A 121 -3.74 -4.65 -24.13
C ALA A 121 -4.03 -5.79 -25.14
N GLU A 122 -4.15 -7.03 -24.66
CA GLU A 122 -4.38 -8.22 -25.51
C GLU A 122 -5.87 -8.51 -25.76
N ASP A 123 -6.78 -7.97 -24.93
CA ASP A 123 -8.23 -8.05 -25.12
C ASP A 123 -8.81 -6.66 -25.40
N ILE A 124 -9.00 -6.35 -26.68
CA ILE A 124 -9.56 -5.08 -27.19
C ILE A 124 -10.98 -4.80 -26.65
N SER A 125 -11.68 -5.82 -26.12
CA SER A 125 -12.99 -5.66 -25.49
C SER A 125 -12.91 -5.25 -24.01
N SER A 126 -11.75 -5.41 -23.38
CA SER A 126 -11.51 -5.04 -21.98
C SER A 126 -11.38 -3.53 -21.83
N LYS A 127 -12.37 -2.91 -21.16
CA LYS A 127 -12.36 -1.47 -20.84
C LYS A 127 -11.47 -1.10 -19.65
N VAL A 128 -10.77 -2.06 -19.05
CA VAL A 128 -10.00 -1.86 -17.80
C VAL A 128 -8.53 -2.09 -18.08
N HIS A 129 -7.73 -1.03 -18.00
CA HIS A 129 -6.28 -1.09 -18.11
C HIS A 129 -5.67 -0.98 -16.72
N PRO A 130 -5.23 -2.08 -16.09
CA PRO A 130 -4.55 -2.02 -14.80
C PRO A 130 -3.29 -1.16 -14.92
N ARG A 131 -3.09 -0.31 -13.91
CA ARG A 131 -1.88 0.50 -13.74
C ARG A 131 -1.42 0.30 -12.31
N ALA A 132 -0.30 -0.37 -12.15
CA ALA A 132 0.33 -0.66 -10.88
C ALA A 132 1.76 -0.10 -10.86
N TYR A 133 2.21 0.20 -9.65
CA TYR A 133 3.56 0.65 -9.35
C TYR A 133 4.18 -0.27 -8.30
N ALA A 134 5.49 -0.31 -8.28
CA ALA A 134 6.30 -0.84 -7.20
C ALA A 134 6.47 0.29 -6.20
N THR A 135 6.01 0.09 -4.96
CA THR A 135 5.98 1.17 -3.97
C THR A 135 7.04 1.02 -2.90
N ARG A 136 7.60 2.15 -2.43
CA ARG A 136 8.38 2.23 -1.18
C ARG A 136 7.85 3.37 -0.35
N THR A 137 7.60 3.12 0.94
CA THR A 137 7.14 4.14 1.89
C THR A 137 8.14 4.28 3.02
N VAL A 138 8.64 5.49 3.26
CA VAL A 138 9.51 5.80 4.41
C VAL A 138 8.67 6.43 5.51
N LEU A 139 8.87 5.99 6.75
CA LEU A 139 8.13 6.45 7.93
C LEU A 139 9.08 6.87 9.06
N LEU A 140 8.66 7.86 9.84
CA LEU A 140 9.29 8.26 11.09
C LEU A 140 8.51 7.72 12.28
N LEU A 141 9.21 7.13 13.25
CA LEU A 141 8.74 6.95 14.61
C LEU A 141 8.91 8.25 15.39
N LYS A 142 7.80 8.96 15.61
CA LYS A 142 7.76 10.22 16.36
C LYS A 142 8.03 10.00 17.85
N ASN A 143 8.39 11.07 18.55
CA ASN A 143 8.59 11.04 20.00
C ASN A 143 7.33 10.63 20.80
N ASP A 144 6.13 10.83 20.24
CA ASP A 144 4.86 10.41 20.85
C ASP A 144 4.55 8.91 20.67
N GLY A 145 5.44 8.15 20.02
CA GLY A 145 5.30 6.71 19.80
C GLY A 145 4.47 6.33 18.57
N THR A 146 3.98 7.30 17.79
CA THR A 146 3.22 7.03 16.56
C THR A 146 4.10 7.09 15.31
N LEU A 147 3.73 6.34 14.27
CA LEU A 147 4.38 6.41 12.97
C LEU A 147 3.78 7.55 12.12
N LYS A 148 4.65 8.25 11.39
CA LYS A 148 4.30 9.28 10.41
C LYS A 148 4.91 8.93 9.05
N PRO A 149 4.12 8.80 7.97
CA PRO A 149 4.69 8.64 6.63
C PRO A 149 5.42 9.93 6.22
N LEU A 150 6.61 9.79 5.62
CA LEU A 150 7.46 10.90 5.21
C LEU A 150 7.50 11.07 3.69
N ALA A 151 7.54 9.97 2.95
CA ALA A 151 7.64 9.95 1.50
C ALA A 151 7.17 8.61 0.94
N ILE A 152 6.65 8.63 -0.28
CA ILE A 152 6.33 7.44 -1.06
C ILE A 152 7.00 7.55 -2.44
N GLU A 153 7.74 6.52 -2.83
CA GLU A 153 8.22 6.31 -4.18
C GLU A 153 7.26 5.41 -4.96
N LEU A 154 6.88 5.83 -6.17
CA LEU A 154 6.20 5.02 -7.17
C LEU A 154 7.17 4.69 -8.31
N SER A 155 7.51 3.41 -8.45
CA SER A 155 8.46 2.92 -9.45
C SER A 155 7.80 2.10 -10.55
N LEU A 156 8.35 2.21 -11.76
CA LEU A 156 8.06 1.35 -12.91
C LEU A 156 9.35 0.69 -13.39
N PRO A 157 9.28 -0.49 -14.04
CA PRO A 157 10.43 -1.10 -14.69
C PRO A 157 11.01 -0.15 -15.74
N GLN A 158 12.33 -0.10 -15.89
CA GLN A 158 12.99 0.78 -16.87
C GLN A 158 12.43 0.60 -18.30
N GLU A 159 12.18 -0.66 -18.71
CA GLU A 159 11.63 -1.00 -20.02
C GLU A 159 10.19 -0.47 -20.26
N ALA A 160 9.44 -0.23 -19.18
CA ALA A 160 8.05 0.22 -19.23
C ALA A 160 7.90 1.75 -19.13
N GLN A 161 9.01 2.48 -18.99
CA GLN A 161 9.04 3.93 -19.03
C GLN A 161 8.94 4.36 -20.50
N PHE A 162 7.72 4.62 -20.98
CA PHE A 162 7.43 4.98 -22.38
C PHE A 162 8.21 6.20 -22.92
N ASP A 163 8.84 6.97 -22.03
CA ASP A 163 9.55 8.22 -22.30
C ASP A 163 10.78 8.42 -21.39
N GLY A 164 11.21 7.41 -20.64
CA GLY A 164 12.23 7.56 -19.60
C GLY A 164 11.76 8.30 -18.34
N THR A 165 10.44 8.37 -18.09
CA THR A 165 9.88 8.95 -16.86
C THR A 165 10.51 8.29 -15.63
N PRO A 166 11.24 9.05 -14.79
CA PRO A 166 11.89 8.50 -13.61
C PRO A 166 10.84 8.06 -12.57
N PRO A 167 11.23 7.20 -11.60
CA PRO A 167 10.39 6.94 -10.43
C PRO A 167 9.97 8.25 -9.78
N GLN A 168 8.71 8.30 -9.33
CA GLN A 168 8.09 9.52 -8.82
C GLN A 168 8.07 9.47 -7.30
N VAL A 169 8.54 10.54 -6.66
CA VAL A 169 8.52 10.69 -5.20
C VAL A 169 7.43 11.68 -4.83
N TYR A 170 6.60 11.29 -3.87
CA TYR A 170 5.53 12.11 -3.32
C TYR A 170 5.74 12.29 -1.82
N LEU A 171 5.50 13.51 -1.34
CA LEU A 171 5.59 13.87 0.07
C LEU A 171 4.19 14.20 0.59
N PRO A 172 3.92 14.02 1.90
CA PRO A 172 2.72 14.54 2.52
C PRO A 172 2.58 16.04 2.26
N PRO A 173 1.41 16.52 1.81
CA PRO A 173 1.21 17.94 1.46
C PRO A 173 1.22 18.81 2.71
N GLU A 174 1.72 20.04 2.59
CA GLU A 174 1.68 21.02 3.68
C GLU A 174 0.29 21.68 3.79
N GLU A 175 -0.38 22.00 2.68
CA GLU A 175 -1.80 22.43 2.57
C GLU A 175 -2.24 22.44 1.07
N GLY A 176 -3.51 22.12 0.74
CA GLY A 176 -4.11 22.39 -0.59
C GLY A 176 -4.19 21.23 -1.61
N ALA A 177 -4.14 21.57 -2.91
CA ALA A 177 -4.54 20.77 -4.09
C ALA A 177 -3.82 19.41 -4.28
N GLU A 178 -2.77 19.15 -3.50
CA GLU A 178 -1.97 17.93 -3.55
C GLU A 178 -2.51 16.82 -2.62
N GLU A 179 -3.53 17.09 -1.80
CA GLU A 179 -4.15 16.10 -0.90
C GLU A 179 -4.68 14.86 -1.66
N TRP A 180 -5.32 15.08 -2.82
CA TRP A 180 -5.85 13.99 -3.63
C TRP A 180 -4.74 13.16 -4.28
N THR A 181 -3.66 13.80 -4.69
CA THR A 181 -2.46 13.12 -5.23
C THR A 181 -1.84 12.26 -4.14
N TRP A 182 -1.63 12.80 -2.94
CA TRP A 182 -1.12 12.04 -1.81
C TRP A 182 -2.02 10.86 -1.43
N MET A 183 -3.34 11.07 -1.40
CA MET A 183 -4.29 10.00 -1.13
C MET A 183 -4.25 8.91 -2.20
N LEU A 184 -4.11 9.28 -3.49
CA LEU A 184 -3.94 8.32 -4.58
C LEU A 184 -2.63 7.55 -4.46
N THR A 185 -1.54 8.23 -4.09
CA THR A 185 -0.24 7.60 -3.85
C THR A 185 -0.32 6.58 -2.71
N LYS A 186 -0.97 6.92 -1.59
CA LYS A 186 -1.25 5.94 -0.52
C LYS A 186 -2.11 4.78 -0.99
N ALA A 187 -3.08 5.01 -1.89
CA ALA A 187 -3.89 3.95 -2.46
C ALA A 187 -3.03 2.94 -3.25
N TYR A 188 -2.02 3.39 -4.01
CA TYR A 188 -1.08 2.48 -4.68
C TYR A 188 -0.27 1.63 -3.69
N VAL A 189 0.15 2.21 -2.55
CA VAL A 189 0.81 1.44 -1.48
C VAL A 189 -0.13 0.38 -0.91
N VAL A 190 -1.39 0.75 -0.62
CA VAL A 190 -2.40 -0.19 -0.09
C VAL A 190 -2.74 -1.29 -1.10
N VAL A 191 -2.70 -1.02 -2.40
CA VAL A 191 -2.88 -2.05 -3.45
C VAL A 191 -1.74 -3.06 -3.41
N ASN A 192 -0.48 -2.62 -3.29
CA ASN A 192 0.66 -3.52 -3.09
C ASN A 192 0.51 -4.31 -1.77
N ASP A 193 0.25 -3.63 -0.65
CA ASP A 193 0.11 -4.26 0.67
C ASP A 193 -1.04 -5.27 0.71
N SER A 194 -2.20 -4.95 0.15
CA SER A 194 -3.34 -5.88 0.09
C SER A 194 -3.05 -7.11 -0.76
N SER A 195 -2.35 -6.95 -1.88
CA SER A 195 -1.99 -8.06 -2.76
C SER A 195 -0.96 -8.97 -2.08
N TYR A 196 0.05 -8.37 -1.44
CA TYR A 196 1.06 -9.09 -0.68
C TYR A 196 0.44 -9.79 0.54
N HIS A 197 -0.43 -9.11 1.28
CA HIS A 197 -1.15 -9.66 2.41
C HIS A 197 -1.94 -10.91 2.00
N GLN A 198 -2.79 -10.81 0.98
CA GLN A 198 -3.67 -11.91 0.62
C GLN A 198 -2.89 -13.10 0.05
N LEU A 199 -1.90 -12.86 -0.81
CA LEU A 199 -1.20 -13.94 -1.50
C LEU A 199 -0.01 -14.49 -0.71
N ILE A 200 0.74 -13.63 -0.04
CA ILE A 200 1.98 -14.01 0.64
C ILE A 200 1.74 -14.19 2.14
N SER A 201 1.40 -13.12 2.87
CA SER A 201 1.30 -13.18 4.34
C SER A 201 0.19 -14.13 4.82
N HIS A 202 -0.92 -14.19 4.08
CA HIS A 202 -2.09 -15.00 4.41
C HIS A 202 -2.07 -16.33 3.65
N TRP A 203 -2.35 -16.33 2.35
CA TRP A 203 -2.47 -17.59 1.60
C TRP A 203 -1.19 -18.45 1.67
N LEU A 204 -0.04 -17.94 1.23
CA LEU A 204 1.19 -18.72 1.18
C LEU A 204 1.68 -19.08 2.59
N GLN A 205 1.91 -18.08 3.45
CA GLN A 205 2.56 -18.25 4.75
C GLN A 205 1.67 -18.86 5.83
N THR A 206 0.37 -19.03 5.60
CA THR A 206 -0.51 -19.76 6.54
C THR A 206 -1.22 -20.95 5.92
N HIS A 207 -1.89 -20.81 4.77
CA HIS A 207 -2.69 -21.92 4.19
C HIS A 207 -1.78 -22.91 3.45
N ALA A 208 -1.05 -22.42 2.45
CA ALA A 208 -0.30 -23.29 1.54
C ALA A 208 0.89 -23.99 2.21
N VAL A 209 1.59 -23.32 3.14
CA VAL A 209 2.73 -23.95 3.85
C VAL A 209 2.30 -24.96 4.90
N VAL A 210 1.06 -24.93 5.38
CA VAL A 210 0.57 -25.88 6.39
C VAL A 210 0.05 -27.17 5.74
N GLU A 211 -0.52 -27.10 4.54
CA GLU A 211 -1.08 -28.26 3.83
C GLU A 211 -0.11 -29.46 3.67
N PRO A 212 1.21 -29.28 3.45
CA PRO A 212 2.14 -30.40 3.36
C PRO A 212 2.44 -31.15 4.67
N PHE A 213 2.08 -30.59 5.84
CA PHE A 213 2.36 -31.17 7.16
C PHE A 213 1.14 -31.89 7.75
#